data_AF-S9XAM5-F1
#
_entry.id   AF-S9XAM5-F1
#
_cell.length_a   1.000
_cell.length_b   1.000
_cell.length_c   1.000
_cell.angle_alpha   90.00
_cell.angle_beta   90.00
_cell.angle_gamma   90.00
#
_symmetry.space_group_name_H-M   'P 1'
#
loop_
_entity.id
_entity.type
_entity.pdbx_description
1 polymer ?
#
loop_
_entity_poly.entity_id
_entity_poly.type
_entity_poly.pdbx_seq_one_letter_code
_entity_poly.pdbx_strand_id
1 'polypeptide(L)'
;MQSLLRTRLYSISFKYRSFATNNVMPALQSEIRKKLMESMRNKDKKQSSTIKLFLSEIEIANKSNRPVTNDSEVIRLLKKSIKKKKQAIEQFLSANRTDLSDKEKVEIEILQKFLPRDS
;
A
#
# COMPACT_ATOMS: atom_id res chain seq x y z
N MET A 1 48.01 -15.03 -2.03
CA MET A 1 47.76 -13.60 -2.28
C MET A 1 46.63 -13.45 -3.29
N GLN A 2 45.75 -12.47 -3.05
CA GLN A 2 44.66 -11.97 -3.92
C GLN A 2 43.38 -12.83 -3.93
N SER A 3 42.35 -12.50 -3.14
CA SER A 3 41.32 -11.47 -3.40
C SER A 3 40.57 -11.75 -4.72
N LEU A 4 39.25 -11.89 -4.80
CA LEU A 4 38.25 -10.91 -4.36
C LEU A 4 36.87 -11.58 -4.25
N LEU A 5 36.16 -11.23 -3.18
CA LEU A 5 34.73 -11.42 -3.01
C LEU A 5 33.98 -10.76 -4.18
N ARG A 6 33.36 -11.53 -5.06
CA ARG A 6 32.34 -11.00 -5.97
C ARG A 6 31.00 -11.04 -5.26
N THR A 7 30.63 -9.89 -4.71
CA THR A 7 29.30 -9.56 -4.19
C THR A 7 28.21 -10.03 -5.15
N ARG A 8 27.34 -10.89 -4.61
CA ARG A 8 26.08 -11.36 -5.21
C ARG A 8 25.23 -10.14 -5.55
N LEU A 9 25.17 -9.77 -6.83
CA LEU A 9 24.18 -8.81 -7.34
C LEU A 9 22.80 -9.41 -7.12
N TYR A 10 22.14 -9.03 -6.04
CA TYR A 10 20.75 -9.36 -5.78
C TYR A 10 19.90 -8.50 -6.72
N SER A 11 19.80 -8.91 -7.98
CA SER A 11 18.81 -8.34 -8.90
C SER A 11 17.43 -8.74 -8.38
N ILE A 12 16.82 -7.86 -7.58
CA ILE A 12 15.40 -7.94 -7.25
C ILE A 12 14.64 -7.64 -8.55
N SER A 13 14.56 -8.63 -9.43
CA SER A 13 13.62 -8.61 -10.54
C SER A 13 12.25 -8.86 -9.93
N PHE A 14 11.58 -7.78 -9.52
CA PHE A 14 10.16 -7.82 -9.22
C PHE A 14 9.44 -8.10 -10.55
N LYS A 15 9.31 -9.39 -10.89
CA LYS A 15 8.57 -9.85 -12.06
C LYS A 15 7.13 -9.35 -11.89
N TYR A 16 6.76 -8.34 -12.65
CA TYR A 16 5.35 -8.06 -12.93
C TYR A 16 4.83 -9.27 -13.70
N ARG A 17 4.25 -10.24 -12.99
CA ARG A 17 3.55 -11.33 -13.64
C ARG A 17 2.28 -10.75 -14.24
N SER A 18 2.36 -10.32 -15.49
CA SER A 18 1.19 -10.01 -16.31
C SER A 18 0.50 -11.34 -16.59
N PHE A 19 -0.50 -11.66 -15.79
CA PHE A 19 -1.48 -12.66 -16.16
C PHE A 19 -2.45 -11.95 -17.09
N ALA A 20 -2.38 -12.25 -18.39
CA ALA A 20 -3.49 -12.01 -19.28
C ALA A 20 -4.66 -12.89 -18.82
N THR A 21 -5.46 -12.37 -17.91
CA THR A 21 -6.80 -12.87 -17.57
C THR A 21 -7.75 -11.70 -17.75
N ASN A 22 -8.98 -11.99 -18.19
CA ASN A 22 -10.09 -11.04 -18.27
C ASN A 22 -10.52 -10.57 -16.86
N ASN A 23 -9.60 -9.96 -16.11
CA ASN A 23 -9.81 -9.43 -14.79
C ASN A 23 -9.48 -7.94 -14.86
N VAL A 24 -10.52 -7.13 -15.02
CA VAL A 24 -10.41 -5.68 -15.13
C VAL A 24 -9.90 -5.17 -13.78
N MET A 25 -8.59 -4.89 -13.70
CA MET A 25 -8.03 -4.16 -12.57
C MET A 25 -8.73 -2.80 -12.49
N PRO A 26 -9.36 -2.44 -11.37
CA PRO A 26 -10.02 -1.15 -11.21
C PRO A 26 -9.04 0.00 -11.52
N ALA A 27 -9.54 1.08 -12.12
CA ALA A 27 -8.72 2.22 -12.54
C ALA A 27 -7.98 2.83 -11.33
N LEU A 28 -8.65 2.94 -10.19
CA LEU A 28 -8.07 3.42 -8.94
C LEU A 28 -6.97 2.49 -8.43
N GLN A 29 -7.16 1.17 -8.54
CA GLN A 29 -6.10 0.21 -8.17
C GLN A 29 -4.86 0.36 -9.06
N SER A 30 -5.06 0.64 -10.35
CA SER A 30 -3.97 0.92 -11.30
C SER A 30 -3.23 2.21 -10.93
N GLU A 31 -3.94 3.28 -10.56
CA GLU A 31 -3.35 4.54 -10.09
C GLU A 31 -2.50 4.34 -8.82
N ILE A 32 -3.02 3.59 -7.85
CA ILE A 32 -2.29 3.26 -6.62
C ILE A 32 -0.99 2.49 -6.94
N ARG A 33 -1.04 1.53 -7.88
CA ARG A 33 0.17 0.81 -8.35
C ARG A 33 1.16 1.73 -9.06
N LYS A 34 0.70 2.70 -9.86
CA LYS A 34 1.57 3.72 -10.46
C LYS A 34 2.25 4.55 -9.38
N LYS A 35 1.50 4.98 -8.36
CA LYS A 35 2.05 5.76 -7.26
C LYS A 35 3.07 4.99 -6.43
N LEU A 36 2.88 3.68 -6.27
CA LEU A 36 3.89 2.82 -5.68
C LEU A 36 5.21 2.90 -6.46
N MET A 37 5.18 2.75 -7.78
CA MET A 37 6.38 2.81 -8.62
C MET A 37 7.09 4.16 -8.50
N GLU A 38 6.34 5.27 -8.49
CA GLU A 38 6.87 6.61 -8.26
C GLU A 38 7.54 6.74 -6.89
N SER A 39 6.88 6.29 -5.82
CA SER A 39 7.45 6.35 -4.46
C SER A 39 8.74 5.54 -4.34
N MET A 40 8.84 4.40 -5.04
CA MET A 40 10.05 3.59 -5.07
C MET A 40 11.20 4.28 -5.82
N ARG A 41 10.90 4.99 -6.92
CA ARG A 41 11.89 5.80 -7.65
C ARG A 41 12.40 6.96 -6.81
N ASN A 42 11.49 7.63 -6.10
CA ASN A 42 11.80 8.76 -5.24
C ASN A 42 12.41 8.35 -3.88
N LYS A 43 12.59 7.04 -3.64
CA LYS A 43 13.07 6.47 -2.37
C LYS A 43 12.23 6.88 -1.15
N ASP A 44 10.95 7.19 -1.37
CA ASP A 44 10.00 7.47 -0.30
C ASP A 44 9.59 6.14 0.36
N LYS A 45 10.34 5.78 1.41
CA LYS A 45 10.14 4.54 2.15
C LYS A 45 8.77 4.51 2.82
N LYS A 46 8.30 5.63 3.37
CA LYS A 46 7.02 5.69 4.09
C LYS A 46 5.86 5.48 3.13
N GLN A 47 5.83 6.24 2.03
CA GLN A 47 4.79 6.09 1.01
C GLN A 47 4.80 4.70 0.38
N SER A 48 5.97 4.17 0.03
CA SER A 48 6.07 2.84 -0.58
C SER A 48 5.66 1.72 0.38
N SER A 49 5.98 1.80 1.68
CA SER A 49 5.53 0.80 2.66
C SER A 49 4.02 0.83 2.86
N THR A 50 3.43 2.02 3.00
CA THR A 50 1.98 2.17 3.21
C THR A 50 1.19 1.66 2.00
N ILE A 51 1.61 2.03 0.78
CA ILE A 51 0.93 1.58 -0.44
C ILE A 51 1.05 0.07 -0.63
N LYS A 52 2.23 -0.53 -0.35
CA LYS A 52 2.41 -2.00 -0.42
C LYS A 52 1.48 -2.73 0.54
N LEU A 53 1.36 -2.23 1.78
CA LEU A 53 0.47 -2.81 2.77
C LEU A 53 -0.98 -2.75 2.30
N PHE A 54 -1.42 -1.60 1.79
CA PHE A 54 -2.78 -1.46 1.26
C PHE A 54 -3.06 -2.37 0.06
N LEU A 55 -2.12 -2.50 -0.89
CA LEU A 55 -2.26 -3.45 -2.00
C LEU A 55 -2.38 -4.89 -1.51
N SER A 56 -1.68 -5.26 -0.43
CA SER A 56 -1.84 -6.59 0.19
C SER A 56 -3.24 -6.79 0.78
N GLU A 57 -3.86 -5.74 1.35
CA GLU A 57 -5.26 -5.81 1.81
C GLU A 57 -6.23 -6.08 0.64
N ILE A 58 -5.98 -5.49 -0.53
CA ILE A 58 -6.76 -5.77 -1.75
C ILE A 58 -6.56 -7.22 -2.19
N GLU A 59 -5.32 -7.73 -2.19
CA GLU A 59 -5.04 -9.12 -2.56
C GLU A 59 -5.68 -10.12 -1.60
N ILE A 60 -5.73 -9.81 -0.30
CA ILE A 60 -6.47 -10.59 0.69
C ILE A 60 -7.97 -10.55 0.40
N ALA A 61 -8.54 -9.37 0.08
CA ALA A 61 -9.94 -9.25 -0.29
C ALA A 61 -10.29 -10.03 -1.56
N ASN A 62 -9.40 -10.06 -2.56
CA ASN A 62 -9.55 -10.83 -3.79
C ASN A 62 -9.57 -12.35 -3.60
N LYS A 63 -9.00 -12.85 -2.49
CA LYS A 63 -9.07 -14.26 -2.12
C LYS A 63 -10.34 -14.62 -1.35
N SER A 64 -11.15 -13.62 -0.98
CA SER A 64 -12.41 -13.82 -0.27
C SER A 64 -13.58 -14.03 -1.24
N ASN A 65 -14.75 -14.38 -0.71
CA ASN A 65 -15.99 -14.51 -1.49
C ASN A 65 -16.49 -13.20 -2.12
N ARG A 66 -15.85 -12.05 -1.83
CA ARG A 66 -16.18 -10.74 -2.38
C ARG A 66 -14.92 -10.07 -2.96
N PRO A 67 -14.51 -10.45 -4.18
CA PRO A 67 -13.34 -9.87 -4.82
C PRO A 67 -13.58 -8.40 -5.19
N VAL A 68 -12.48 -7.65 -5.30
CA VAL A 68 -12.46 -6.24 -5.68
C VAL A 68 -12.50 -6.16 -7.21
N THR A 69 -13.65 -5.79 -7.75
CA THR A 69 -13.90 -5.76 -9.20
C THR A 69 -14.10 -4.34 -9.76
N ASN A 70 -14.32 -3.35 -8.91
CA ASN A 70 -14.56 -1.96 -9.32
C ASN A 70 -13.93 -0.96 -8.35
N ASP A 71 -13.90 0.32 -8.73
CA ASP A 71 -13.28 1.37 -7.91
C ASP A 71 -14.03 1.62 -6.60
N SER A 72 -15.35 1.40 -6.58
CA SER A 72 -16.15 1.55 -5.36
C SER A 72 -15.73 0.58 -4.25
N GLU A 73 -15.35 -0.65 -4.63
CA GLU A 73 -14.82 -1.66 -3.72
C GLU A 73 -13.42 -1.29 -3.20
N VAL A 74 -12.57 -0.71 -4.06
CA VAL A 74 -11.27 -0.14 -3.65
C VAL A 74 -11.47 1.00 -2.65
N ILE A 75 -12.39 1.92 -2.92
CA ILE A 75 -12.75 3.03 -2.02
C ILE A 75 -13.28 2.49 -0.69
N ARG A 76 -14.12 1.45 -0.71
CA ARG A 76 -14.63 0.81 0.51
C ARG A 76 -13.48 0.25 1.36
N LEU A 77 -12.50 -0.40 0.73
CA LEU A 77 -11.32 -0.90 1.42
C LEU A 77 -10.42 0.24 1.94
N LEU A 78 -10.22 1.32 1.18
CA LEU A 78 -9.49 2.51 1.64
C LEU A 78 -10.13 3.08 2.91
N LYS A 79 -11.45 3.33 2.89
CA LYS A 79 -12.21 3.82 4.05
C LYS A 79 -12.07 2.88 5.26
N LYS A 80 -12.13 1.56 5.02
CA LYS A 80 -11.93 0.55 6.08
C LYS A 80 -10.52 0.58 6.66
N SER A 81 -9.50 0.66 5.82
CA SER A 81 -8.08 0.72 6.27
C SER A 81 -7.83 2.00 7.07
N ILE A 82 -8.31 3.16 6.61
CA ILE A 82 -8.23 4.43 7.34
C ILE A 82 -8.93 4.33 8.71
N LYS A 83 -10.11 3.73 8.77
CA LYS A 83 -10.82 3.53 10.05
C LYS A 83 -10.01 2.71 11.05
N LYS A 84 -9.40 1.60 10.61
CA LYS A 84 -8.54 0.77 11.47
C LYS A 84 -7.34 1.57 12.00
N LYS A 85 -6.74 2.40 11.17
CA LYS A 85 -5.61 3.26 11.56
C LYS A 85 -6.02 4.32 12.58
N LYS A 86 -7.20 4.93 12.43
CA LYS A 86 -7.75 5.85 13.44
C LYS A 86 -7.95 5.16 14.80
N GLN A 87 -8.50 3.94 14.79
CA GLN A 87 -8.64 3.14 16.01
C GLN A 87 -7.28 2.79 16.64
N ALA A 88 -6.27 2.48 15.82
CA ALA A 88 -4.90 2.25 16.30
C ALA A 88 -4.28 3.52 16.91
N ILE A 89 -4.51 4.69 16.32
CA ILE A 89 -4.08 5.99 16.88
C ILE A 89 -4.66 6.19 18.28
N GLU A 90 -5.97 6.00 18.45
CA GLU A 90 -6.63 6.13 19.77
C GLU A 90 -6.00 5.18 20.80
N GLN A 91 -5.73 3.93 20.41
CA GLN A 91 -5.05 2.95 21.26
C GLN A 91 -3.62 3.38 21.62
N PHE A 92 -2.83 3.86 20.65
CA PHE A 92 -1.47 4.32 20.92
C PHE A 92 -1.41 5.57 21.80
N LEU A 93 -2.35 6.50 21.61
CA LEU A 93 -2.49 7.68 22.46
C LEU A 93 -2.85 7.27 23.90
N SER A 94 -3.78 6.32 24.08
CA SER A 94 -4.14 5.80 25.40
C SER A 94 -2.95 5.12 26.12
N ALA A 95 -2.00 4.58 25.35
CA ALA A 95 -0.78 3.94 25.85
C ALA A 95 0.41 4.91 25.97
N ASN A 96 0.21 6.22 25.80
CA ASN A 96 1.27 7.25 25.77
C ASN A 96 2.38 6.99 24.71
N ARG A 97 2.06 6.27 23.62
CA ARG A 97 2.98 5.98 22.50
C ARG A 97 2.73 6.93 21.34
N THR A 98 3.02 8.21 21.56
CA THR A 98 2.83 9.26 20.54
C THR A 98 3.66 9.00 19.26
N ASP A 99 4.84 8.39 19.40
CA ASP A 99 5.71 7.99 18.29
C ASP A 99 5.02 7.06 17.27
N LEU A 100 4.15 6.16 17.76
CA LEU A 100 3.38 5.24 16.92
C LEU A 100 2.13 5.92 16.36
N SER A 101 1.49 6.78 17.16
CA SER A 101 0.34 7.54 16.72
C SER A 101 0.68 8.46 15.54
N ASP A 102 1.85 9.11 15.56
CA ASP A 102 2.27 10.03 14.51
C ASP A 102 2.65 9.28 13.22
N LYS A 103 3.18 8.06 13.33
CA LYS A 103 3.38 7.18 12.17
C LYS A 103 2.05 6.86 11.50
N GLU A 104 1.06 6.42 12.26
CA GLU A 104 -0.27 6.11 11.71
C GLU A 104 -0.96 7.33 11.09
N LYS A 105 -0.81 8.52 11.66
CA LYS A 105 -1.33 9.77 11.06
C LYS A 105 -0.76 10.01 9.67
N VAL A 106 0.56 9.88 9.51
CA VAL A 106 1.23 10.02 8.21
C VAL A 106 0.73 8.98 7.21
N GLU A 107 0.50 7.73 7.64
CA GLU A 107 -0.05 6.70 6.77
C GLU A 107 -1.49 7.00 6.33
N ILE A 108 -2.32 7.55 7.23
CA ILE A 108 -3.68 8.01 6.90
C ILE A 108 -3.63 9.11 5.84
N GLU A 109 -2.75 10.11 6.01
CA GLU A 109 -2.61 11.21 5.04
C GLU A 109 -2.21 10.70 3.65
N ILE A 110 -1.35 9.68 3.58
CA ILE A 110 -0.97 9.04 2.31
C ILE A 110 -2.18 8.35 1.67
N LEU A 111 -2.95 7.58 2.46
CA LEU A 111 -4.11 6.84 1.94
C LEU A 111 -5.26 7.77 1.54
N GLN A 112 -5.46 8.87 2.25
CA GLN A 112 -6.49 9.88 1.95
C GLN A 112 -6.32 10.52 0.58
N LYS A 113 -5.08 10.61 0.04
CA LYS A 113 -4.82 11.15 -1.30
C LYS A 113 -5.47 10.35 -2.42
N PHE A 114 -5.84 9.08 -2.17
CA PHE A 114 -6.50 8.20 -3.14
C PHE A 114 -8.01 8.12 -2.96
N LEU A 115 -8.57 8.79 -1.94
CA LEU A 115 -10.00 8.94 -1.84
C LEU A 115 -10.43 10.07 -2.79
N PRO A 116 -11.59 9.93 -3.49
CA PRO A 116 -12.18 11.07 -4.15
C PRO A 116 -12.42 12.15 -3.10
N ARG A 117 -11.96 13.37 -3.37
CA ARG A 117 -12.37 14.52 -2.56
C ARG A 117 -13.85 14.70 -2.87
N ASP A 118 -14.70 14.43 -1.90
CA ASP A 118 -16.12 14.72 -2.00
C ASP A 118 -16.24 16.18 -2.47
N SER A 119 -16.73 16.36 -3.71
CA SER A 119 -16.93 17.66 -4.37
C SER A 119 -18.39 18.02 -4.24
#